data_AF-A0A831YC45-F1
#
_entry.id   AF-A0A831YC45-F1
#
_cell.length_a   1.000
_cell.length_b   1.000
_cell.length_c   1.000
_cell.angle_alpha   90.00
_cell.angle_beta   90.00
_cell.angle_gamma   90.00
#
_symmetry.space_group_name_H-M   'P 1'
#
loop_
_entity.id
_entity.type
_entity.pdbx_description
1 polymer ?
#
loop_
_entity_poly.entity_id
_entity_poly.type
_entity_poly.pdbx_seq_one_letter_code
_entity_poly.pdbx_strand_id
1 'polypeptide(L)'
;MKKNSFPTYKDLKQKITIRNDNLKFLDYTKSFCKNVFFKKTLNKLIVFAGPCSIHSEKESLIYAEKLKNLQKDLKNIFLIMRVFYEKPRSENSWKGFLYDPNLDNSLNIETGLIKTRKLLLDITHMRVPIATEIVDPNVFNYFNDLITWGFIGARTSSSPLHRHFASSMKIPVGFKNTLDGDVKIAINAAITSKNKQSFISIDDDGRICQKSSSGNELSHIVLRGSKTSINYDEKSLINTSELMKEKKQNFPIIIDLSLIHI
;
A
#
# COMPACT_ATOMS: atom_id res chain seq x y z
N MET A 1 14.69 28.73 -6.74
CA MET A 1 13.99 27.59 -6.12
C MET A 1 14.09 27.73 -4.61
N LYS A 2 12.98 27.72 -3.86
CA LYS A 2 13.03 27.62 -2.39
C LYS A 2 13.24 26.16 -2.01
N LYS A 3 14.25 25.87 -1.18
CA LYS A 3 14.51 24.52 -0.64
C LYS A 3 14.05 24.51 0.81
N ASN A 4 12.97 23.80 1.09
CA ASN A 4 12.53 23.52 2.45
C ASN A 4 13.03 22.12 2.82
N SER A 5 13.71 22.00 3.95
CA SER A 5 14.08 20.70 4.53
C SER A 5 12.88 20.12 5.29
N PHE A 6 12.60 18.85 5.07
CA PHE A 6 11.62 18.09 5.87
C PHE A 6 12.33 17.39 7.04
N PRO A 7 11.62 17.05 8.14
CA PRO A 7 12.19 16.17 9.17
C PRO A 7 12.69 14.87 8.54
N THR A 8 13.75 14.27 9.07
CA THR A 8 14.17 12.94 8.60
C THR A 8 13.12 11.88 8.96
N TYR A 9 13.20 10.67 8.39
CA TYR A 9 12.29 9.58 8.75
C TYR A 9 12.38 9.29 10.25
N LYS A 10 13.60 9.28 10.79
CA LYS A 10 13.89 9.08 12.21
C LYS A 10 13.31 10.19 13.07
N ASP A 11 13.52 11.45 12.72
CA ASP A 11 13.03 12.58 13.53
C ASP A 11 11.51 12.56 13.64
N LEU A 12 10.81 12.32 12.52
CA LEU A 12 9.34 12.26 12.55
C LEU A 12 8.84 11.07 13.37
N LYS A 13 9.47 9.89 13.24
CA LYS A 13 9.11 8.68 13.99
C LYS A 13 9.41 8.80 15.49
N GLN A 14 10.45 9.52 15.87
CA GLN A 14 10.78 9.82 17.27
C GLN A 14 9.87 10.90 17.87
N LYS A 15 9.50 11.91 17.08
CA LYS A 15 8.56 12.96 17.52
C LYS A 15 7.13 12.43 17.70
N ILE A 16 6.72 11.50 16.82
CA ILE A 16 5.38 10.94 16.77
C ILE A 16 5.51 9.42 16.80
N THR A 17 5.79 8.89 17.99
CA THR A 17 6.21 7.50 18.20
C THR A 17 5.05 6.53 18.27
N ILE A 18 5.25 5.36 17.67
CA ILE A 18 4.34 4.23 17.81
C ILE A 18 4.44 3.59 19.19
N ARG A 19 3.30 3.35 19.82
CA ARG A 19 3.25 2.67 21.12
C ARG A 19 3.54 1.17 21.00
N ASN A 20 4.10 0.58 22.05
CA ASN A 20 4.43 -0.86 22.08
C ASN A 20 3.23 -1.78 21.84
N ASP A 21 2.05 -1.41 22.33
CA ASP A 21 0.83 -2.17 22.10
C ASP A 21 0.37 -2.09 20.63
N ASN A 22 0.61 -0.97 19.95
CA ASN A 22 0.37 -0.84 18.51
C ASN A 22 1.35 -1.69 17.69
N LEU A 23 2.63 -1.77 18.08
CA LEU A 23 3.62 -2.64 17.44
C LEU A 23 3.18 -4.11 17.51
N LYS A 24 2.80 -4.60 18.70
CA LYS A 24 2.30 -5.98 18.88
C LYS A 24 1.09 -6.28 18.01
N PHE A 25 0.16 -5.32 17.90
CA PHE A 25 -1.01 -5.46 17.03
C PHE A 25 -0.62 -5.56 15.54
N LEU A 26 0.31 -4.72 15.08
CA LEU A 26 0.76 -4.74 13.69
C LEU A 26 1.53 -6.03 13.37
N ASP A 27 2.40 -6.50 14.26
CA ASP A 27 3.16 -7.75 14.07
C ASP A 27 2.23 -8.96 14.02
N TYR A 28 1.27 -9.03 14.94
CA TYR A 28 0.20 -10.02 14.90
C TYR A 28 -0.56 -9.96 13.58
N THR A 29 -1.00 -8.78 13.16
CA THR A 29 -1.84 -8.62 11.98
C THR A 29 -1.10 -8.94 10.68
N LYS A 30 0.18 -8.55 10.56
CA LYS A 30 1.05 -8.91 9.43
C LYS A 30 1.23 -10.43 9.35
N SER A 31 1.47 -11.08 10.49
CA SER A 31 1.56 -12.56 10.56
C SER A 31 0.23 -13.24 10.18
N PHE A 32 -0.89 -12.72 10.69
CA PHE A 32 -2.23 -13.20 10.36
C PHE A 32 -2.50 -13.11 8.86
N CYS A 33 -2.25 -11.95 8.25
CA CYS A 33 -2.41 -11.73 6.80
C CYS A 33 -1.55 -12.68 5.98
N LYS A 34 -0.30 -12.94 6.41
CA LYS A 34 0.58 -13.93 5.76
C LYS A 34 -0.01 -15.33 5.79
N ASN A 35 -0.56 -15.75 6.93
CA ASN A 35 -1.16 -17.08 7.10
C ASN A 35 -2.45 -17.25 6.29
N VAL A 36 -3.30 -16.22 6.25
CA VAL A 36 -4.54 -16.23 5.44
C VAL A 36 -4.22 -16.23 3.95
N PHE A 37 -3.46 -15.24 3.46
CA PHE A 37 -3.41 -14.95 2.02
C PHE A 37 -2.33 -15.71 1.26
N PHE A 38 -1.17 -15.91 1.88
CA PHE A 38 -0.02 -16.52 1.22
C PHE A 38 0.12 -18.00 1.56
N LYS A 39 0.00 -18.36 2.85
CA LYS A 39 0.07 -19.76 3.28
C LYS A 39 -1.25 -20.50 3.15
N LYS A 40 -2.37 -19.79 3.06
CA LYS A 40 -3.73 -20.36 3.00
C LYS A 40 -4.03 -21.35 4.13
N THR A 41 -3.45 -21.12 5.31
CA THR A 41 -3.66 -21.98 6.50
C THR A 41 -4.87 -21.55 7.33
N LEU A 42 -5.48 -20.42 7.00
CA LEU A 42 -6.67 -19.88 7.66
C LEU A 42 -7.71 -19.52 6.60
N ASN A 43 -8.94 -20.01 6.75
CA ASN A 43 -10.01 -19.80 5.80
C ASN A 43 -10.73 -18.46 6.03
N LYS A 44 -10.10 -17.35 5.63
CA LYS A 44 -10.71 -16.01 5.62
C LYS A 44 -10.49 -15.31 4.29
N LEU A 45 -11.44 -14.47 3.90
CA LEU A 45 -11.30 -13.52 2.79
C LEU A 45 -10.77 -12.19 3.33
N ILE A 46 -9.64 -11.71 2.80
CA ILE A 46 -9.17 -10.36 3.10
C ILE A 46 -9.88 -9.36 2.20
N VAL A 47 -10.49 -8.34 2.78
CA VAL A 47 -11.20 -7.28 2.07
C VAL A 47 -10.60 -5.93 2.42
N PHE A 48 -10.23 -5.18 1.40
CA PHE A 48 -9.72 -3.81 1.52
C PHE A 48 -10.88 -2.84 1.30
N ALA A 49 -11.24 -2.09 2.33
CA ALA A 49 -12.39 -1.18 2.28
C ALA A 49 -12.00 0.20 2.83
N GLY A 50 -12.42 1.25 2.14
CA GLY A 50 -12.14 2.62 2.55
C GLY A 50 -12.33 3.63 1.42
N PRO A 51 -12.17 4.92 1.73
CA PRO A 51 -12.33 5.99 0.76
C PRO A 51 -11.29 5.91 -0.38
N CYS A 52 -11.65 6.48 -1.54
CA CYS A 52 -10.74 6.57 -2.68
C CYS A 52 -9.44 7.32 -2.32
N SER A 53 -9.57 8.39 -1.54
CA SER A 53 -8.46 9.09 -0.88
C SER A 53 -8.94 9.71 0.41
N ILE A 54 -8.03 9.78 1.38
CA ILE A 54 -8.21 10.54 2.62
C ILE A 54 -8.11 12.02 2.30
N HIS A 55 -9.03 12.83 2.83
CA HIS A 55 -9.00 14.29 2.76
C HIS A 55 -9.36 14.97 4.11
N SER A 56 -9.87 14.20 5.08
CA SER A 56 -10.32 14.68 6.39
C SER A 56 -9.93 13.67 7.47
N GLU A 57 -9.20 14.11 8.50
CA GLU A 57 -8.80 13.27 9.64
C GLU A 57 -10.03 12.77 10.39
N LYS A 58 -10.96 13.68 10.70
CA LYS A 58 -12.19 13.37 11.44
C LYS A 58 -13.03 12.30 10.75
N GLU A 59 -13.29 12.46 9.45
CA GLU A 59 -14.11 11.49 8.70
C GLU A 59 -13.42 10.14 8.58
N SER A 60 -12.09 10.14 8.46
CA SER A 60 -11.29 8.92 8.40
C SER A 60 -11.37 8.13 9.69
N LEU A 61 -11.34 8.80 10.85
CA LEU A 61 -11.50 8.15 12.15
C LEU A 61 -12.92 7.62 12.37
N ILE A 62 -13.94 8.36 11.95
CA ILE A 62 -15.34 7.87 11.98
C ILE A 62 -15.49 6.62 11.10
N TYR A 63 -14.88 6.60 9.91
CA TYR A 63 -14.88 5.42 9.05
C TYR A 63 -14.15 4.24 9.69
N ALA A 64 -12.97 4.47 10.29
CA ALA A 64 -12.20 3.44 10.97
C ALA A 64 -13.00 2.82 12.12
N GLU A 65 -13.75 3.62 12.88
CA GLU A 65 -14.61 3.12 13.96
C GLU A 65 -15.73 2.23 13.44
N LYS A 66 -16.40 2.63 12.35
CA LYS A 66 -17.42 1.82 11.69
C LYS A 66 -16.83 0.50 11.20
N LEU A 67 -15.66 0.54 10.57
CA LEU A 67 -14.98 -0.66 10.05
C LEU A 67 -14.59 -1.62 11.19
N LYS A 68 -14.09 -1.08 12.31
CA LYS A 68 -13.78 -1.84 13.53
C LYS A 68 -15.00 -2.54 14.09
N ASN A 69 -16.14 -1.83 14.18
CA ASN A 69 -17.36 -2.41 14.71
C ASN A 69 -17.91 -3.49 13.77
N LEU A 70 -17.94 -3.23 12.46
CA LEU A 70 -18.36 -4.20 11.45
C LEU A 70 -17.52 -5.49 11.48
N GLN A 71 -16.21 -5.38 11.70
CA GLN A 71 -15.32 -6.55 11.78
C GLN A 71 -15.75 -7.57 12.84
N LYS A 72 -16.42 -7.15 13.92
CA LYS A 72 -16.88 -8.05 15.00
C LYS A 72 -17.96 -9.03 14.51
N ASP A 73 -18.77 -8.61 13.54
CA ASP A 73 -19.88 -9.40 13.00
C ASP A 73 -19.42 -10.30 11.83
N LEU A 74 -18.22 -10.07 11.29
CA LEU A 74 -17.68 -10.78 10.14
C LEU A 74 -16.78 -11.96 10.54
N LYS A 75 -17.36 -13.17 10.53
CA LYS A 75 -16.61 -14.41 10.86
C LYS A 75 -15.56 -14.77 9.82
N ASN A 76 -15.92 -14.74 8.53
CA ASN A 76 -15.09 -15.24 7.43
C ASN A 76 -14.36 -14.14 6.65
N ILE A 77 -14.52 -12.87 7.03
CA ILE A 77 -13.89 -11.73 6.36
C ILE A 77 -12.93 -11.05 7.34
N PHE A 78 -11.78 -10.61 6.83
CA PHE A 78 -10.83 -9.77 7.52
C PHE A 78 -10.69 -8.44 6.78
N LEU A 79 -11.15 -7.36 7.40
CA LEU A 79 -11.17 -6.01 6.87
C LEU A 79 -9.83 -5.34 7.13
N ILE A 80 -9.28 -4.74 6.08
CA ILE A 80 -8.15 -3.82 6.14
C ILE A 80 -8.59 -2.48 5.59
N MET A 81 -8.39 -1.41 6.38
CA MET A 81 -8.79 -0.08 5.96
C MET A 81 -7.89 0.41 4.83
N ARG A 82 -8.49 0.85 3.74
CA ARG A 82 -7.80 1.58 2.67
C ARG A 82 -7.59 3.03 3.11
N VAL A 83 -6.33 3.46 3.22
CA VAL A 83 -5.94 4.81 3.68
C VAL A 83 -4.95 5.42 2.68
N PHE A 84 -5.46 5.86 1.53
CA PHE A 84 -4.62 6.46 0.47
C PHE A 84 -4.51 7.97 0.70
N TYR A 85 -3.35 8.43 1.14
CA TYR A 85 -3.06 9.84 1.47
C TYR A 85 -2.38 10.62 0.32
N GLU A 86 -2.00 9.93 -0.76
CA GLU A 86 -1.49 10.50 -2.01
C GLU A 86 -2.41 10.12 -3.18
N LYS A 87 -2.43 10.95 -4.23
CA LYS A 87 -3.04 10.59 -5.52
C LYS A 87 -2.07 10.76 -6.69
N PRO A 88 -1.77 9.70 -7.45
CA PRO A 88 -0.92 9.80 -8.64
C PRO A 88 -1.71 10.41 -9.81
N ARG A 89 -1.59 11.74 -10.00
CA ARG A 89 -2.28 12.51 -11.05
C ARG A 89 -1.26 13.30 -11.89
N SER A 90 -1.55 13.41 -13.20
CA SER A 90 -0.74 14.14 -14.18
C SER A 90 -1.17 15.60 -14.38
N GLU A 91 -2.37 15.96 -13.95
CA GLU A 91 -2.96 17.31 -14.11
C GLU A 91 -2.89 18.11 -12.79
N ASN A 92 -3.12 19.43 -12.86
CA ASN A 92 -3.18 20.41 -11.76
C ASN A 92 -4.34 20.18 -10.75
N SER A 93 -4.63 18.93 -10.45
CA SER A 93 -5.60 18.49 -9.45
C SER A 93 -4.93 18.32 -8.08
N TRP A 94 -5.75 18.31 -7.03
CA TRP A 94 -5.29 18.11 -5.67
C TRP A 94 -4.48 16.80 -5.52
N LYS A 95 -3.27 16.92 -4.98
CA LYS A 95 -2.25 15.84 -4.92
C LYS A 95 -2.44 14.85 -3.77
N GLY A 96 -3.36 15.14 -2.85
CA GLY A 96 -3.67 14.30 -1.69
C GLY A 96 -3.41 14.99 -0.36
N PHE A 97 -3.93 14.38 0.70
CA PHE A 97 -3.88 14.89 2.06
C PHE A 97 -2.47 15.18 2.57
N LEU A 98 -1.48 14.39 2.14
CA LEU A 98 -0.10 14.63 2.52
C LEU A 98 0.48 15.91 1.89
N TYR A 99 0.08 16.23 0.66
CA TYR A 99 0.63 17.37 -0.06
C TYR A 99 -0.09 18.66 0.27
N ASP A 100 -1.40 18.60 0.48
CA ASP A 100 -2.24 19.76 0.80
C ASP A 100 -3.31 19.35 1.82
N PRO A 101 -2.94 19.26 3.12
CA PRO A 101 -3.81 18.73 4.17
C PRO A 101 -4.97 19.67 4.56
N ASN A 102 -4.92 20.93 4.12
CA ASN A 102 -5.91 21.94 4.45
C ASN A 102 -6.86 22.25 3.28
N LEU A 103 -6.62 21.64 2.09
CA LEU A 103 -7.41 21.87 0.87
C LEU A 103 -7.44 23.35 0.44
N ASP A 104 -6.37 24.09 0.75
CA ASP A 104 -6.26 25.54 0.53
C ASP A 104 -5.17 25.89 -0.50
N ASN A 105 -4.57 24.87 -1.15
CA ASN A 105 -3.43 25.00 -2.06
C ASN A 105 -2.16 25.59 -1.41
N SER A 106 -2.05 25.58 -0.07
CA SER A 106 -0.81 25.98 0.62
C SER A 106 0.37 25.05 0.33
N LEU A 107 0.08 23.82 -0.11
CA LEU A 107 1.06 22.77 -0.41
C LEU A 107 2.02 22.52 0.78
N ASN A 108 1.52 22.62 2.01
CA ASN A 108 2.30 22.46 3.23
C ASN A 108 2.58 20.98 3.55
N ILE A 109 3.58 20.43 2.86
CA ILE A 109 3.99 19.02 2.97
C ILE A 109 4.45 18.67 4.39
N GLU A 110 5.14 19.56 5.10
CA GLU A 110 5.59 19.28 6.48
C GLU A 110 4.40 19.05 7.41
N THR A 111 3.38 19.91 7.33
CA THR A 111 2.12 19.73 8.06
C THR A 111 1.43 18.45 7.63
N GLY A 112 1.43 18.13 6.33
CA GLY A 112 0.84 16.91 5.80
C GLY A 112 1.54 15.63 6.26
N LEU A 113 2.87 15.62 6.39
CA LEU A 113 3.64 14.51 6.97
C LEU A 113 3.24 14.26 8.43
N ILE A 114 3.16 15.33 9.23
CA ILE A 114 2.76 15.26 10.64
C ILE A 114 1.33 14.76 10.79
N LYS A 115 0.37 15.36 10.08
CA LYS A 115 -1.05 14.99 10.14
C LYS A 115 -1.28 13.55 9.64
N THR A 116 -0.65 13.17 8.53
CA THR A 116 -0.77 11.80 8.00
C THR A 116 -0.26 10.78 9.02
N ARG A 117 0.91 11.02 9.64
CA ARG A 117 1.44 10.08 10.64
C ARG A 117 0.52 9.96 11.86
N LYS A 118 0.00 11.08 12.38
CA LYS A 118 -0.95 11.09 13.50
C LYS A 118 -2.22 10.30 13.16
N LEU A 119 -2.82 10.56 12.00
CA LEU A 119 -3.99 9.84 11.54
C LEU A 119 -3.75 8.32 11.45
N LEU A 120 -2.62 7.90 10.87
CA LEU A 120 -2.28 6.48 10.77
C LEU A 120 -2.08 5.83 12.16
N LEU A 121 -1.50 6.56 13.11
CA LEU A 121 -1.38 6.09 14.49
C LEU A 121 -2.73 5.96 15.19
N ASP A 122 -3.62 6.93 15.02
CA ASP A 122 -4.95 6.93 15.62
C ASP A 122 -5.78 5.75 15.09
N ILE A 123 -5.77 5.52 13.77
CA ILE A 123 -6.41 4.34 13.16
C ILE A 123 -5.80 3.03 13.71
N THR A 124 -4.48 2.97 13.84
CA THR A 124 -3.78 1.80 14.40
C THR A 124 -4.14 1.58 15.87
N HIS A 125 -4.27 2.65 16.67
CA HIS A 125 -4.66 2.59 18.07
C HIS A 125 -6.07 2.04 18.26
N MET A 126 -6.95 2.31 17.30
CA MET A 126 -8.30 1.73 17.24
C MET A 126 -8.30 0.23 16.91
N ARG A 127 -7.14 -0.38 16.62
CA ARG A 127 -6.96 -1.78 16.17
C ARG A 127 -7.48 -2.05 14.77
N VAL A 128 -7.35 -1.06 13.88
CA VAL A 128 -7.72 -1.19 12.47
C VAL A 128 -6.44 -1.29 11.64
N PRO A 129 -6.21 -2.38 10.89
CA PRO A 129 -5.04 -2.48 10.03
C PRO A 129 -5.19 -1.61 8.79
N ILE A 130 -4.05 -1.14 8.27
CA ILE A 130 -4.01 -0.13 7.22
C ILE A 130 -3.35 -0.66 5.96
N ALA A 131 -3.97 -0.39 4.82
CA ALA A 131 -3.39 -0.56 3.50
C ALA A 131 -3.30 0.78 2.77
N THR A 132 -2.18 1.01 2.07
CA THR A 132 -1.98 2.22 1.26
C THR A 132 -1.30 1.90 -0.08
N GLU A 133 -1.39 2.84 -1.02
CA GLU A 133 -0.62 2.82 -2.26
C GLU A 133 0.75 3.46 -2.03
N ILE A 134 1.80 2.81 -2.53
CA ILE A 134 3.17 3.31 -2.53
C ILE A 134 3.32 4.15 -3.80
N VAL A 135 2.97 5.42 -3.71
CA VAL A 135 3.06 6.39 -4.82
C VAL A 135 4.48 6.93 -4.95
N ASP A 136 5.07 7.36 -3.83
CA ASP A 136 6.49 7.70 -3.73
C ASP A 136 7.14 6.83 -2.63
N PRO A 137 8.09 5.94 -2.98
CA PRO A 137 8.88 5.17 -2.02
C PRO A 137 9.52 5.98 -0.89
N ASN A 138 9.96 7.22 -1.17
CA ASN A 138 10.59 8.09 -0.18
C ASN A 138 9.56 8.62 0.81
N VAL A 139 8.35 8.94 0.35
CA VAL A 139 7.25 9.37 1.22
C VAL A 139 6.77 8.20 2.08
N PHE A 140 6.67 7.00 1.49
CA PHE A 140 6.23 5.80 2.21
C PHE A 140 7.10 5.47 3.44
N ASN A 141 8.41 5.74 3.38
CA ASN A 141 9.32 5.46 4.51
C ASN A 141 8.98 6.25 5.79
N TYR A 142 8.28 7.38 5.71
CA TYR A 142 7.79 8.09 6.91
C TYR A 142 6.72 7.30 7.69
N PHE A 143 6.06 6.35 7.05
CA PHE A 143 4.86 5.69 7.57
C PHE A 143 4.93 4.16 7.57
N ASN A 144 5.96 3.58 6.95
CA ASN A 144 6.08 2.14 6.72
C ASN A 144 5.94 1.28 7.99
N ASP A 145 6.23 1.83 9.16
CA ASP A 145 6.08 1.19 10.47
C ASP A 145 4.60 0.96 10.84
N LEU A 146 3.67 1.71 10.27
CA LEU A 146 2.22 1.66 10.52
C LEU A 146 1.42 0.92 9.45
N ILE A 147 2.04 0.58 8.32
CA ILE A 147 1.35 -0.05 7.19
C ILE A 147 1.36 -1.57 7.33
N THR A 148 0.19 -2.18 7.11
CA THR A 148 0.01 -3.63 7.10
C THR A 148 0.13 -4.20 5.68
N TRP A 149 -0.31 -3.45 4.67
CA TRP A 149 -0.34 -3.91 3.27
C TRP A 149 -0.04 -2.75 2.30
N GLY A 150 0.83 -3.00 1.31
CA GLY A 150 1.17 -2.03 0.27
C GLY A 150 0.58 -2.38 -1.09
N PHE A 151 0.30 -1.36 -1.90
CA PHE A 151 -0.06 -1.53 -3.31
C PHE A 151 0.84 -0.69 -4.20
N ILE A 152 1.26 -1.24 -5.33
CA ILE A 152 1.93 -0.51 -6.41
C ILE A 152 0.89 -0.29 -7.52
N GLY A 153 0.72 0.98 -7.88
CA GLY A 153 -0.28 1.43 -8.83
C GLY A 153 -0.09 0.88 -10.25
N ALA A 154 -1.15 1.00 -11.06
CA ALA A 154 -1.13 0.59 -12.47
C ALA A 154 -0.09 1.38 -13.29
N ARG A 155 0.18 2.63 -12.90
CA ARG A 155 1.17 3.51 -13.56
C ARG A 155 2.60 3.24 -13.12
N THR A 156 2.80 2.65 -11.94
CA THR A 156 4.11 2.46 -11.32
C THR A 156 4.54 1.00 -11.26
N SER A 157 3.68 0.04 -11.63
CA SER A 157 4.04 -1.38 -11.70
C SER A 157 5.11 -1.69 -12.76
N SER A 158 5.29 -0.83 -13.76
CA SER A 158 6.40 -0.88 -14.71
C SER A 158 7.71 -0.25 -14.20
N SER A 159 7.66 0.53 -13.10
CA SER A 159 8.80 1.29 -12.59
C SER A 159 9.81 0.40 -11.88
N PRO A 160 11.09 0.38 -12.31
CA PRO A 160 12.15 -0.34 -11.61
C PRO A 160 12.31 0.11 -10.16
N LEU A 161 12.24 1.42 -9.89
CA LEU A 161 12.36 1.98 -8.54
C LEU A 161 11.30 1.38 -7.59
N HIS A 162 10.06 1.27 -8.04
CA HIS A 162 8.95 0.72 -7.26
C HIS A 162 9.11 -0.78 -7.01
N ARG A 163 9.54 -1.54 -8.03
CA ARG A 163 9.80 -2.98 -7.92
C ARG A 163 10.94 -3.26 -6.93
N HIS A 164 12.02 -2.49 -7.03
CA HIS A 164 13.17 -2.61 -6.12
C HIS A 164 12.78 -2.20 -4.70
N PHE A 165 12.03 -1.11 -4.52
CA PHE A 165 11.56 -0.72 -3.20
C PHE A 165 10.66 -1.79 -2.56
N ALA A 166 9.71 -2.34 -3.32
CA ALA A 166 8.82 -3.42 -2.89
C ALA A 166 9.59 -4.68 -2.46
N SER A 167 10.75 -4.97 -3.07
CA SER A 167 11.61 -6.08 -2.67
C SER A 167 12.21 -5.93 -1.26
N SER A 168 12.28 -4.70 -0.74
CA SER A 168 12.79 -4.40 0.61
C SER A 168 11.71 -4.42 1.70
N MET A 169 10.45 -4.61 1.33
CA MET A 169 9.32 -4.57 2.26
C MET A 169 9.17 -5.89 3.02
N LYS A 170 8.78 -5.79 4.29
CA LYS A 170 8.42 -6.94 5.16
C LYS A 170 6.91 -7.13 5.29
N ILE A 171 6.15 -6.49 4.40
CA ILE A 171 4.69 -6.56 4.32
C ILE A 171 4.27 -7.09 2.95
N PRO A 172 3.04 -7.60 2.82
CA PRO A 172 2.45 -7.87 1.52
C PRO A 172 2.47 -6.64 0.60
N VAL A 173 2.84 -6.86 -0.67
CA VAL A 173 2.81 -5.82 -1.70
C VAL A 173 2.10 -6.34 -2.95
N GLY A 174 1.01 -5.67 -3.34
CA GLY A 174 0.22 -6.00 -4.52
C GLY A 174 0.58 -5.14 -5.72
N PHE A 175 0.87 -5.75 -6.87
CA PHE A 175 1.11 -5.04 -8.11
C PHE A 175 -0.16 -5.03 -8.97
N LYS A 176 -0.65 -3.83 -9.30
CA LYS A 176 -1.79 -3.66 -10.21
C LYS A 176 -1.38 -3.94 -11.65
N ASN A 177 -2.26 -4.61 -12.42
CA ASN A 177 -2.12 -4.60 -13.88
C ASN A 177 -2.12 -3.16 -14.41
N THR A 178 -1.54 -2.95 -15.60
CA THR A 178 -1.44 -1.61 -16.20
C THR A 178 -2.81 -1.02 -16.51
N LEU A 179 -2.85 0.27 -16.84
CA LEU A 179 -4.09 0.96 -17.23
C LEU A 179 -4.77 0.30 -18.45
N ASP A 180 -3.98 -0.27 -19.35
CA ASP A 180 -4.44 -0.99 -20.55
C ASP A 180 -4.78 -2.46 -20.28
N GLY A 181 -4.72 -2.91 -19.02
CA GLY A 181 -5.09 -4.27 -18.64
C GLY A 181 -3.95 -5.29 -18.66
N ASP A 182 -2.71 -4.89 -18.94
CA ASP A 182 -1.60 -5.84 -19.06
C ASP A 182 -1.17 -6.38 -17.69
N VAL A 183 -1.54 -7.64 -17.44
CA VAL A 183 -1.21 -8.39 -16.22
C VAL A 183 0.24 -8.88 -16.22
N LYS A 184 0.88 -9.05 -17.39
CA LYS A 184 2.27 -9.53 -17.48
C LYS A 184 3.23 -8.56 -16.80
N ILE A 185 2.95 -7.25 -16.86
CA ILE A 185 3.73 -6.23 -16.16
C ILE A 185 3.65 -6.41 -14.64
N ALA A 186 2.46 -6.69 -14.09
CA ALA A 186 2.28 -6.95 -12.67
C ALA A 186 2.99 -8.26 -12.25
N ILE A 187 2.89 -9.31 -13.05
CA ILE A 187 3.58 -10.59 -12.81
C ILE A 187 5.10 -10.39 -12.81
N ASN A 188 5.63 -9.70 -13.80
CA ASN A 188 7.07 -9.39 -13.87
C ASN A 188 7.51 -8.55 -12.67
N ALA A 189 6.69 -7.58 -12.25
CA ALA A 189 6.98 -6.76 -11.08
C ALA A 189 7.05 -7.59 -9.78
N ALA A 190 6.09 -8.51 -9.57
CA ALA A 190 6.09 -9.43 -8.44
C ALA A 190 7.28 -10.40 -8.45
N ILE A 191 7.70 -10.87 -9.64
CA ILE A 191 8.93 -11.67 -9.79
C ILE A 191 10.16 -10.83 -9.43
N THR A 192 10.27 -9.60 -9.93
CA THR A 192 11.39 -8.71 -9.60
C THR A 192 11.47 -8.46 -8.10
N SER A 193 10.34 -8.14 -7.45
CA SER A 193 10.31 -7.86 -6.01
C SER A 193 10.61 -9.07 -5.14
N LYS A 194 10.34 -10.29 -5.61
CA LYS A 194 10.68 -11.53 -4.91
C LYS A 194 12.20 -11.77 -4.82
N ASN A 195 12.98 -11.20 -5.72
CA ASN A 195 14.43 -11.42 -5.79
C ASN A 195 15.24 -10.34 -5.05
N LYS A 196 16.49 -10.66 -4.74
CA LYS A 196 17.49 -9.71 -4.20
C LYS A 196 17.66 -8.53 -5.16
N GLN A 197 17.61 -7.31 -4.62
CA GLN A 197 17.82 -6.08 -5.37
C GLN A 197 18.88 -5.20 -4.69
N SER A 198 19.51 -4.32 -5.48
CA SER A 198 20.33 -3.21 -4.99
C SER A 198 19.91 -1.93 -5.70
N PHE A 199 19.66 -0.85 -4.95
CA PHE A 199 19.11 0.39 -5.50
C PHE A 199 19.45 1.60 -4.62
N ILE A 200 19.39 2.79 -5.22
CA ILE A 200 19.59 4.07 -4.52
C ILE A 200 18.32 4.42 -3.73
N SER A 201 18.48 4.85 -2.48
CA SER A 201 17.41 5.24 -1.56
C SER A 201 17.89 6.37 -0.65
N ILE A 202 16.99 6.84 0.23
CA ILE A 202 17.31 7.70 1.37
C ILE A 202 17.31 6.82 2.64
N ASP A 203 18.26 7.05 3.56
CA ASP A 203 18.32 6.40 4.87
C ASP A 203 17.47 7.12 5.94
N ASP A 204 17.41 6.57 7.15
CA ASP A 204 16.58 7.11 8.22
C ASP A 204 16.99 8.52 8.70
N ASP A 205 18.25 8.90 8.47
CA ASP A 205 18.80 10.23 8.79
C ASP A 205 18.80 11.18 7.56
N GLY A 206 18.13 10.81 6.46
CA GLY A 206 17.92 11.67 5.30
C GLY A 206 19.08 11.72 4.30
N ARG A 207 20.05 10.80 4.36
CA ARG A 207 21.19 10.74 3.43
C ARG A 207 20.90 9.81 2.26
N ILE A 208 21.43 10.13 1.08
CA ILE A 208 21.40 9.22 -0.07
C ILE A 208 22.29 8.01 0.23
N CYS A 209 21.75 6.81 0.04
CA CYS A 209 22.45 5.57 0.33
C CYS A 209 22.16 4.49 -0.72
N GLN A 210 23.02 3.47 -0.79
CA GLN A 210 22.68 2.20 -1.43
C GLN A 210 21.88 1.35 -0.44
N LYS A 211 20.74 0.84 -0.87
CA LYS A 211 19.96 -0.16 -0.13
C LYS A 211 20.01 -1.49 -0.86
N SER A 212 20.19 -2.57 -0.11
CA SER A 212 20.09 -3.94 -0.62
C SER A 212 18.94 -4.67 0.06
N SER A 213 18.18 -5.44 -0.70
CA SER A 213 17.06 -6.24 -0.21
C SER A 213 17.34 -7.73 -0.38
N SER A 214 16.73 -8.56 0.44
CA SER A 214 16.73 -10.03 0.25
C SER A 214 15.62 -10.51 -0.69
N GLY A 215 14.75 -9.62 -1.17
CA GLY A 215 13.50 -9.96 -1.85
C GLY A 215 12.31 -10.04 -0.90
N ASN A 216 11.11 -10.00 -1.49
CA ASN A 216 9.82 -10.02 -0.81
C ASN A 216 8.91 -11.13 -1.37
N GLU A 217 8.86 -12.25 -0.64
CA GLU A 217 7.98 -13.40 -0.92
C GLU A 217 6.48 -13.10 -0.72
N LEU A 218 6.15 -11.94 -0.15
CA LEU A 218 4.77 -11.48 0.07
C LEU A 218 4.27 -10.60 -1.10
N SER A 219 4.81 -10.80 -2.29
CA SER A 219 4.36 -10.11 -3.50
C SER A 219 3.17 -10.83 -4.11
N HIS A 220 2.20 -10.09 -4.63
CA HIS A 220 1.00 -10.68 -5.24
C HIS A 220 0.43 -9.81 -6.36
N ILE A 221 -0.57 -10.34 -7.09
CA ILE A 221 -1.19 -9.65 -8.23
C ILE A 221 -2.48 -8.96 -7.78
N VAL A 222 -2.76 -7.80 -8.38
CA VAL A 222 -4.03 -7.07 -8.24
C VAL A 222 -4.64 -6.86 -9.63
N LEU A 223 -5.79 -7.49 -9.87
CA LEU A 223 -6.59 -7.34 -11.07
C LEU A 223 -7.58 -6.18 -10.87
N ARG A 224 -7.51 -5.16 -11.71
CA ARG A 224 -8.26 -3.89 -11.58
C ARG A 224 -8.98 -3.45 -12.85
N GLY A 225 -9.14 -4.36 -13.81
CA GLY A 225 -9.66 -4.11 -15.15
C GLY A 225 -8.76 -3.19 -15.98
N SER A 226 -9.33 -2.69 -17.07
CA SER A 226 -8.82 -1.60 -17.90
C SER A 226 -10.00 -0.72 -18.30
N LYS A 227 -9.77 0.31 -19.11
CA LYS A 227 -10.86 1.10 -19.69
C LYS A 227 -11.78 0.29 -20.62
N THR A 228 -11.25 -0.75 -21.26
CA THR A 228 -11.92 -1.47 -22.34
C THR A 228 -12.22 -2.92 -22.00
N SER A 229 -11.77 -3.42 -20.85
CA SER A 229 -11.93 -4.82 -20.46
C SER A 229 -12.00 -5.01 -18.95
N ILE A 230 -12.85 -5.96 -18.55
CA ILE A 230 -12.88 -6.49 -17.19
C ILE A 230 -11.82 -7.59 -17.05
N ASN A 231 -11.35 -7.83 -15.83
CA ASN A 231 -10.44 -8.95 -15.56
C ASN A 231 -10.71 -9.64 -14.21
N TYR A 232 -11.98 -9.64 -13.78
CA TYR A 232 -12.44 -10.33 -12.57
C TYR A 232 -13.19 -11.64 -12.87
N ASP A 233 -13.49 -11.91 -14.14
CA ASP A 233 -14.22 -13.09 -14.57
C ASP A 233 -13.35 -14.36 -14.57
N GLU A 234 -13.99 -15.52 -14.64
CA GLU A 234 -13.32 -16.82 -14.61
C GLU A 234 -12.26 -16.95 -15.71
N LYS A 235 -12.58 -16.51 -16.94
CA LYS A 235 -11.66 -16.55 -18.09
C LYS A 235 -10.40 -15.74 -17.82
N SER A 236 -10.53 -14.53 -17.27
CA SER A 236 -9.38 -13.68 -16.94
C SER A 236 -8.53 -14.25 -15.82
N LEU A 237 -9.15 -14.90 -14.83
CA LEU A 237 -8.45 -15.58 -13.74
C LEU A 237 -7.66 -16.80 -14.24
N ILE A 238 -8.26 -17.62 -15.11
CA ILE A 238 -7.59 -18.77 -15.74
C ILE A 238 -6.38 -18.29 -16.55
N ASN A 239 -6.58 -17.31 -17.45
CA ASN A 239 -5.49 -16.75 -18.26
C ASN A 239 -4.38 -16.15 -17.39
N THR A 240 -4.72 -15.42 -16.32
CA THR A 240 -3.73 -14.90 -15.37
C THR A 240 -2.95 -16.03 -14.69
N SER A 241 -3.63 -17.11 -14.29
CA SER A 241 -2.98 -18.28 -13.72
C SER A 241 -2.04 -18.98 -14.70
N GLU A 242 -2.42 -19.08 -15.97
CA GLU A 242 -1.58 -19.67 -17.03
C GLU A 242 -0.32 -18.85 -17.27
N LEU A 243 -0.44 -17.53 -17.39
CA LEU A 243 0.70 -16.62 -17.52
C LEU A 243 1.68 -16.71 -16.33
N MET A 244 1.17 -16.93 -15.12
CA MET A 244 2.02 -17.17 -13.94
C MET A 244 2.71 -18.54 -14.03
N LYS A 245 1.99 -19.59 -14.44
CA LYS A 245 2.54 -20.95 -14.61
C LYS A 245 3.65 -20.99 -15.65
N GLU A 246 3.49 -20.31 -16.78
CA GLU A 246 4.55 -20.15 -17.81
C GLU A 246 5.85 -19.58 -17.23
N LYS A 247 5.74 -18.67 -16.25
CA LYS A 247 6.87 -18.07 -15.53
C LYS A 247 7.28 -18.83 -14.27
N LYS A 248 6.74 -20.04 -14.06
CA LYS A 248 6.97 -20.89 -12.87
C LYS A 248 6.62 -20.18 -11.56
N GLN A 249 5.55 -19.39 -11.57
CA GLN A 249 5.02 -18.67 -10.42
C GLN A 249 3.59 -19.10 -10.09
N ASN A 250 3.17 -18.81 -8.86
CA ASN A 250 1.79 -19.02 -8.39
C ASN A 250 1.43 -17.94 -7.36
N PHE A 251 1.42 -16.68 -7.78
CA PHE A 251 1.11 -15.59 -6.87
C PHE A 251 -0.38 -15.58 -6.52
N PRO A 252 -0.75 -15.26 -5.26
CA PRO A 252 -2.12 -14.95 -4.92
C PRO A 252 -2.66 -13.76 -5.73
N ILE A 253 -3.98 -13.67 -5.88
CA ILE A 253 -4.66 -12.62 -6.64
C ILE A 253 -5.63 -11.87 -5.72
N ILE A 254 -5.62 -10.54 -5.84
CA ILE A 254 -6.67 -9.65 -5.34
C ILE A 254 -7.44 -9.10 -6.54
N ILE A 255 -8.75 -8.96 -6.39
CA ILE A 255 -9.62 -8.30 -7.37
C ILE A 255 -10.06 -6.95 -6.80
N ASP A 256 -9.79 -5.87 -7.52
CA ASP A 256 -10.20 -4.50 -7.18
C ASP A 256 -11.55 -4.20 -7.83
N LEU A 257 -12.63 -4.28 -7.05
CA LEU A 257 -14.01 -4.09 -7.53
C LEU A 257 -14.36 -2.65 -7.95
N SER A 258 -13.52 -1.67 -7.62
CA SER A 258 -13.87 -0.24 -7.74
C SER A 258 -13.52 0.40 -9.08
N LEU A 259 -12.56 -0.18 -9.82
CA LEU A 259 -11.94 0.44 -10.99
C LEU A 259 -12.28 -0.27 -12.31
N ILE A 260 -13.25 -1.18 -12.26
CA ILE A 260 -13.62 -2.12 -13.33
C ILE A 260 -14.52 -1.46 -14.39
N HIS A 261 -15.03 -0.25 -14.13
CA HIS A 261 -15.96 0.49 -15.00
C HIS A 261 -15.50 1.91 -15.34
N ILE A 262 -14.20 2.24 -15.26
CA ILE A 262 -13.66 3.57 -15.61
C ILE A 262 -12.79 3.49 -16.87
#